data_AF-A0A3B9STI0-F1
#
_entry.id   AF-A0A3B9STI0-F1
#
_cell.length_a   1.000
_cell.length_b   1.000
_cell.length_c   1.000
_cell.angle_alpha   90.00
_cell.angle_beta   90.00
_cell.angle_gamma   90.00
#
_symmetry.space_group_name_H-M   'P 1'
#
loop_
_entity.id
_entity.type
_entity.pdbx_description
1 polymer ?
#
loop_
_entity_poly.entity_id
_entity_poly.type
_entity_poly.pdbx_seq_one_letter_code
_entity_poly.pdbx_strand_id
1 'polypeptide(L)'
;EALTGVCSVGLDMIAVPGDISPETIAAIIADEISIGVINRKSTAVRIIPVPGKKVGDYVEFGGLLGRAPVMSVHHLSSHEFIRRGGRIPAPLCSLGN
;
A
#
# COMPACT_ATOMS: atom_id res chain seq x y z
N GLU A 1 5.33 2.07 -6.05
CA GLU A 1 5.68 0.68 -5.66
C GLU A 1 6.93 0.12 -6.35
N ALA A 2 7.31 0.58 -7.56
CA ALA A 2 8.52 0.07 -8.25
C ALA A 2 9.80 0.09 -7.39
N LEU A 3 10.01 1.14 -6.60
CA LEU A 3 11.16 1.26 -5.70
C LEU A 3 11.13 0.24 -4.55
N THR A 4 9.94 -0.17 -4.11
CA THR A 4 9.78 -1.23 -3.12
C THR A 4 10.19 -2.59 -3.64
N GLY A 5 10.14 -2.80 -4.97
CA GLY A 5 10.71 -3.98 -5.62
C GLY A 5 12.19 -4.21 -5.30
N VAL A 6 12.94 -3.16 -4.97
CA VAL A 6 14.39 -3.19 -4.71
C VAL A 6 14.74 -2.87 -3.26
N CYS A 7 14.01 -1.94 -2.64
CA CYS A 7 14.23 -1.51 -1.25
C CYS A 7 13.37 -2.34 -0.26
N SER A 8 13.86 -2.55 0.97
CA SER A 8 13.23 -3.44 1.96
C SER A 8 12.26 -2.73 2.93
N VAL A 9 11.85 -1.49 2.67
CA VAL A 9 11.04 -0.71 3.65
C VAL A 9 9.55 -0.88 3.43
N GLY A 10 9.08 -0.95 2.19
CA GLY A 10 7.64 -0.92 1.92
C GLY A 10 7.13 0.47 1.55
N LEU A 11 5.82 0.66 1.70
CA LEU A 11 5.16 1.95 1.62
C LEU A 11 5.08 2.56 3.02
N ASP A 12 5.80 3.65 3.24
CA ASP A 12 5.79 4.34 4.53
C ASP A 12 5.36 5.80 4.41
N MET A 13 4.51 6.26 5.33
CA MET A 13 3.97 7.63 5.38
C MET A 13 3.26 8.08 4.10
N ILE A 14 2.42 7.20 3.52
CA ILE A 14 1.68 7.55 2.30
C ILE A 14 0.33 8.16 2.66
N ALA A 15 0.23 9.49 2.57
CA ALA A 15 -1.03 10.20 2.76
C ALA A 15 -1.91 10.13 1.50
N VAL A 16 -3.18 9.79 1.67
CA VAL A 16 -4.16 9.57 0.59
C VAL A 16 -5.49 10.26 0.93
N PRO A 17 -6.36 10.55 -0.06
CA PRO A 17 -7.68 11.11 0.19
C PRO A 17 -8.48 10.24 1.16
N GLY A 18 -9.26 10.88 2.04
CA GLY A 18 -10.04 10.17 3.06
C GLY A 18 -11.29 9.43 2.53
N ASP A 19 -11.66 9.64 1.27
CA ASP A 19 -12.80 9.02 0.59
C ASP A 19 -12.44 7.74 -0.17
N ILE A 20 -11.20 7.24 -0.05
CA ILE A 20 -10.81 5.97 -0.64
C ILE A 20 -11.54 4.79 0.02
N SER A 21 -11.84 3.76 -0.76
CA SER A 21 -12.52 2.58 -0.24
C SER A 21 -11.58 1.69 0.58
N PRO A 22 -12.11 0.98 1.59
CA PRO A 22 -11.34 -0.04 2.31
C PRO A 22 -10.77 -1.13 1.38
N GLU A 23 -11.50 -1.50 0.32
CA GLU A 23 -11.05 -2.48 -0.66
C GLU A 23 -9.83 -1.98 -1.45
N THR A 24 -9.76 -0.69 -1.78
CA THR A 24 -8.57 -0.12 -2.43
C THR A 24 -7.37 -0.11 -1.48
N ILE A 25 -7.55 0.21 -0.20
CA ILE A 25 -6.48 0.12 0.81
C ILE A 25 -5.98 -1.32 0.94
N ALA A 26 -6.91 -2.28 1.02
CA ALA A 26 -6.58 -3.70 1.11
C ALA A 26 -5.82 -4.20 -0.12
N ALA A 27 -6.14 -3.70 -1.32
CA ALA A 27 -5.42 -4.03 -2.55
C ALA A 27 -3.96 -3.53 -2.52
N ILE A 28 -3.73 -2.29 -2.09
CA ILE A 28 -2.36 -1.76 -1.95
C ILE A 28 -1.56 -2.60 -0.94
N ILE A 29 -2.17 -3.00 0.17
CA ILE A 29 -1.53 -3.90 1.14
C ILE A 29 -1.22 -5.27 0.51
N ALA A 30 -2.15 -5.83 -0.28
CA ALA A 30 -1.96 -7.11 -0.95
C ALA A 30 -0.81 -7.07 -1.98
N ASP A 31 -0.65 -5.96 -2.70
CA ASP A 31 0.46 -5.76 -3.65
C ASP A 31 1.81 -5.74 -2.91
N GLU A 32 1.90 -4.99 -1.81
CA GLU A 32 3.12 -4.89 -1.02
C GLU A 32 3.49 -6.21 -0.32
N ILE A 33 2.49 -6.97 0.16
CA ILE A 33 2.70 -8.33 0.68
C ILE A 33 3.21 -9.24 -0.44
N SER A 34 2.64 -9.15 -1.64
CA SER A 34 3.04 -9.98 -2.77
C SER A 34 4.51 -9.74 -3.14
N ILE A 35 4.94 -8.47 -3.16
CA ILE A 35 6.34 -8.08 -3.37
C ILE A 35 7.26 -8.61 -2.27
N GLY A 36 6.84 -8.56 -1.01
CA GLY A 36 7.60 -9.09 0.13
C GLY A 36 7.75 -10.61 0.08
N VAL A 37 6.65 -11.32 -0.15
CA VAL A 37 6.59 -12.78 -0.22
C VAL A 37 7.43 -13.32 -1.38
N ILE A 38 7.29 -12.75 -2.59
CA ILE A 38 8.00 -13.28 -3.77
C ILE A 38 9.51 -12.99 -3.72
N ASN A 39 9.91 -11.85 -3.16
CA ASN A 39 11.32 -11.46 -3.08
C ASN A 39 11.98 -11.84 -1.75
N ARG A 40 11.29 -12.57 -0.87
CA ARG A 40 11.80 -13.00 0.45
C ARG A 40 12.32 -11.83 1.29
N LYS A 41 11.58 -10.71 1.31
CA LYS A 41 11.95 -9.52 2.08
C LYS A 41 10.80 -9.07 2.97
N SER A 42 11.17 -8.48 4.09
CA SER A 42 10.21 -7.81 4.95
C SER A 42 9.74 -6.53 4.26
N THR A 43 8.44 -6.31 4.22
CA THR A 43 7.81 -5.09 3.71
C THR A 43 6.79 -4.60 4.73
N ALA A 44 6.49 -3.31 4.69
CA ALA A 44 5.48 -2.70 5.56
C ALA A 44 4.60 -1.75 4.75
N VAL A 45 3.38 -1.51 5.23
CA VAL A 45 2.47 -0.53 4.65
C VAL A 45 1.94 0.38 5.75
N ARG A 46 2.20 1.68 5.61
CA ARG A 46 1.59 2.76 6.39
C ARG A 46 0.94 3.75 5.44
N ILE A 47 -0.35 3.53 5.20
CA ILE A 47 -1.22 4.43 4.44
C ILE A 47 -2.06 5.24 5.42
N ILE A 48 -2.20 6.54 5.16
CA ILE A 48 -2.89 7.49 6.03
C ILE A 48 -4.00 8.16 5.22
N PRO A 49 -5.25 7.67 5.30
CA PRO A 49 -6.41 8.36 4.73
C PRO A 49 -6.64 9.68 5.49
N VAL A 50 -6.70 10.80 4.77
CA VAL A 50 -6.87 12.13 5.36
C VAL A 50 -8.25 12.68 5.03
N PRO A 51 -9.20 12.71 5.99
CA PRO A 51 -10.56 13.19 5.76
C PRO A 51 -10.60 14.63 5.23
N GLY A 52 -11.43 14.86 4.22
CA GLY A 52 -11.68 16.20 3.67
C GLY A 52 -10.54 16.79 2.84
N LYS A 53 -9.44 16.05 2.61
CA LYS A 53 -8.32 16.48 1.77
C LYS A 53 -8.36 15.85 0.38
N LYS A 54 -7.88 16.61 -0.60
CA LYS A 54 -7.78 16.21 -2.01
C LYS A 54 -6.33 16.01 -2.41
N VAL A 55 -6.12 15.34 -3.54
CA VAL A 55 -4.80 15.16 -4.14
C VAL A 55 -4.11 16.52 -4.32
N GLY A 56 -2.85 16.61 -3.90
CA GLY A 56 -2.06 17.84 -3.92
C GLY A 56 -2.18 18.70 -2.67
N ASP A 57 -3.16 18.46 -1.79
CA ASP A 57 -3.18 19.08 -0.47
C ASP A 57 -2.02 18.55 0.39
N TYR A 58 -1.68 19.27 1.44
CA TYR A 58 -0.73 18.82 2.46
C TYR A 58 -1.44 18.51 3.78
N VAL A 59 -0.94 17.47 4.45
CA VAL A 59 -1.27 17.13 5.84
C VAL A 59 -0.05 17.41 6.72
N GLU A 60 -0.28 18.14 7.81
CA GLU A 60 0.71 18.41 8.85
C GLU A 60 0.47 17.44 10.00
N PHE A 61 1.40 16.51 10.21
CA PHE A 61 1.36 15.58 11.35
C PHE A 61 2.03 16.16 12.59
N GLY A 62 2.82 17.23 12.41
CA GLY A 62 3.52 17.94 13.47
C GLY A 62 4.75 17.18 14.01
N GLY A 63 5.54 17.89 14.81
CA GLY A 63 6.67 17.33 15.54
C GLY A 63 7.65 16.52 14.66
N LEU A 64 7.92 15.29 15.07
CA LEU A 64 8.85 14.36 14.41
C LEU A 64 8.33 13.80 13.07
N LEU A 65 7.01 13.77 12.87
CA LEU A 65 6.38 13.15 11.71
C LEU A 65 6.26 14.08 10.50
N GLY A 66 6.47 15.39 10.70
CA GLY A 66 6.55 16.38 9.64
C GLY A 66 5.23 16.53 8.87
N ARG A 67 5.36 16.68 7.54
CA ARG A 67 4.24 16.89 6.62
C ARG A 67 4.32 15.95 5.43
N ALA A 68 3.17 15.57 4.89
CA ALA A 68 3.09 14.76 3.68
C ALA A 68 2.12 15.38 2.65
N PRO A 69 2.44 15.31 1.35
CA PRO A 69 1.46 15.60 0.31
C PRO A 69 0.45 14.46 0.19
N VAL A 70 -0.81 14.80 -0.05
CA VAL A 70 -1.87 13.83 -0.34
C VAL A 70 -1.70 13.35 -1.77
N MET A 71 -1.41 12.05 -1.92
CA MET A 71 -1.10 11.41 -3.19
C MET A 71 -2.37 10.84 -3.84
N SER A 72 -2.40 10.78 -5.18
CA SER A 72 -3.48 10.12 -5.89
C SER A 72 -3.43 8.60 -5.68
N VAL A 73 -4.62 7.99 -5.72
CA VAL A 73 -4.80 6.54 -5.69
C VAL A 73 -5.62 6.15 -6.92
N HIS A 74 -5.38 4.95 -7.45
CA HIS A 74 -6.12 4.47 -8.61
C HIS A 74 -7.61 4.30 -8.28
N HIS A 75 -8.50 4.74 -9.17
CA HIS A 75 -9.96 4.71 -8.97
C HIS A 75 -10.63 3.43 -9.46
N LEU A 76 -9.86 2.46 -9.95
CA LEU A 76 -10.43 1.17 -10.37
C LEU A 76 -10.82 0.38 -9.12
N SER A 77 -11.95 -0.32 -9.21
CA SER A 77 -12.46 -1.11 -8.11
C SER A 77 -11.66 -2.40 -7.94
N SER A 78 -11.13 -2.62 -6.74
CA SER A 78 -10.53 -3.89 -6.31
C SER A 78 -11.50 -4.77 -5.52
N HIS A 79 -12.79 -4.44 -5.53
CA HIS A 79 -13.80 -5.01 -4.64
C HIS A 79 -13.95 -6.53 -4.78
N GLU A 80 -14.17 -7.02 -6.00
CA GLU A 80 -14.31 -8.47 -6.28
C GLU A 80 -13.06 -9.26 -5.86
N PHE A 81 -11.86 -8.71 -6.12
CA PHE A 81 -10.60 -9.35 -5.78
C PHE A 81 -10.42 -9.50 -4.27
N ILE A 82 -10.65 -8.43 -3.52
CA ILE A 82 -10.49 -8.44 -2.05
C ILE A 82 -11.56 -9.29 -1.40
N ARG A 83 -12.81 -9.23 -1.88
CA ARG A 83 -13.91 -10.01 -1.31
C ARG A 83 -13.88 -11.49 -1.67
N ARG A 84 -13.04 -11.91 -2.62
CA ARG A 84 -12.77 -13.33 -2.86
C ARG A 84 -12.31 -14.04 -1.58
N GLY A 85 -11.56 -13.33 -0.72
CA GLY A 85 -11.09 -13.84 0.57
C GLY A 85 -10.28 -15.14 0.45
N GLY A 86 -10.12 -15.83 1.58
CA GLY A 86 -9.38 -17.09 1.64
C GLY A 86 -7.87 -16.88 1.87
N ARG A 87 -7.05 -17.79 1.32
CA ARG A 87 -5.61 -17.83 1.54
C ARG A 87 -4.86 -17.89 0.22
N ILE A 88 -3.93 -16.97 0.02
CA ILE A 88 -2.96 -17.04 -1.08
C ILE A 88 -1.91 -18.10 -0.68
N PRO A 89 -1.71 -19.17 -1.48
CA PRO A 89 -0.74 -20.21 -1.16
C PRO A 89 0.69 -19.70 -1.25
N ALA A 90 1.63 -20.42 -0.63
CA ALA A 90 3.04 -20.09 -0.71
C ALA A 90 3.54 -20.18 -2.16
N PRO A 91 4.49 -19.32 -2.57
CA PRO A 91 5.08 -19.38 -3.90
C PRO A 91 5.87 -20.68 -4.11
N LEU A 92 6.00 -21.11 -5.37
CA LEU A 92 6.81 -22.28 -5.73
C LEU A 92 8.30 -21.98 -5.47
N CYS A 93 8.85 -22.55 -4.40
CA CYS A 93 10.26 -22.35 -4.03
C CYS A 93 11.26 -23.15 -4.88
N SER A 94 10.81 -24.16 -5.64
CA SER A 94 11.67 -25.14 -6.32
C SER A 94 12.29 -24.67 -7.64
N LEU A 95 11.85 -23.53 -8.19
CA LEU A 95 12.35 -22.98 -9.47
C LEU A 95 13.28 -21.77 -9.27
N GLY A 96 13.69 -21.49 -8.02
CA GLY A 96 14.77 -20.55 -7.77
C GLY A 96 16.10 -21.28 -7.97
N ASN A 97 16.83 -20.93 -9.03
CA ASN A 97 18.22 -21.34 -9.21
C ASN A 97 19.08 -20.91 -8.01
#